data_AF-A0A7J4SUR6-F1
#
_entry.id   AF-A0A7J4SUR6-F1
#
_cell.length_a   1.000
_cell.length_b   1.000
_cell.length_c   1.000
_cell.angle_alpha   90.00
_cell.angle_beta   90.00
_cell.angle_gamma   90.00
#
_symmetry.space_group_name_H-M   'P 1'
#
loop_
_entity.id
_entity.type
_entity.pdbx_description
1 polymer ?
#
loop_
_entity_poly.entity_id
_entity_poly.type
_entity_poly.pdbx_seq_one_letter_code
_entity_poly.pdbx_strand_id
1 'polypeptide(L)'
;AGITAASVALADAGIPMRDMIVGVASGKIEDTVVLDLDKAEDNYGQADLPVGILPNTGEIAFLQMDGDLSVEEYNLAMEYNHKAAKEIHEIMVDALKRRYEGGEA
;
A
#
# COMPACT_ATOMS: atom_id res chain seq x y z
N ALA A 1 2.34 -2.94 -6.14
CA ALA A 1 2.86 -1.77 -6.91
C ALA A 1 1.87 -1.13 -7.89
N GLY A 2 1.14 -1.87 -8.74
CA GLY A 2 0.35 -1.28 -9.84
C GLY A 2 -0.71 -0.25 -9.43
N ILE A 3 -1.40 -0.47 -8.31
CA ILE A 3 -2.41 0.46 -7.76
C ILE A 3 -1.79 1.83 -7.44
N THR A 4 -0.66 1.84 -6.73
CA THR A 4 0.03 3.08 -6.35
C THR A 4 0.49 3.86 -7.59
N ALA A 5 1.04 3.17 -8.59
CA ALA A 5 1.47 3.80 -9.85
C ALA A 5 0.30 4.42 -10.61
N ALA A 6 -0.83 3.71 -10.73
CA ALA A 6 -2.04 4.23 -11.34
C ALA A 6 -2.59 5.43 -10.57
N SER A 7 -2.58 5.40 -9.24
CA SER A 7 -3.02 6.51 -8.40
C SER A 7 -2.19 7.78 -8.65
N VAL A 8 -0.87 7.66 -8.71
CA VAL A 8 0.01 8.81 -9.02
C VAL A 8 -0.23 9.31 -10.44
N ALA A 9 -0.39 8.41 -11.42
CA ALA A 9 -0.65 8.79 -12.81
C ALA A 9 -1.98 9.55 -12.99
N LEU A 10 -3.05 9.13 -12.30
CA LEU A 10 -4.33 9.83 -12.31
C LEU A 10 -4.23 11.22 -11.67
N ALA A 11 -3.46 11.34 -10.58
CA ALA A 11 -3.20 12.62 -9.92
C ALA A 11 -2.39 13.57 -10.82
N ASP A 12 -1.33 13.06 -11.48
CA ASP A 12 -0.51 13.84 -12.43
C ASP A 12 -1.32 14.28 -13.66
N ALA A 13 -2.26 13.45 -14.13
CA ALA A 13 -3.18 13.80 -15.22
C ALA A 13 -4.24 14.85 -14.81
N GLY A 14 -4.28 15.28 -13.55
CA GLY A 14 -5.25 16.25 -13.05
C GLY A 14 -6.67 15.71 -12.96
N ILE A 15 -6.85 14.38 -12.92
CA ILE A 15 -8.17 13.77 -12.82
C ILE A 15 -8.66 13.90 -11.36
N PRO A 16 -9.84 14.52 -11.12
CA PRO A 16 -10.38 14.63 -9.78
C PRO A 16 -10.67 13.26 -9.17
N MET A 17 -10.05 12.96 -8.03
CA MET A 17 -10.25 11.75 -7.25
C MET A 17 -10.72 12.11 -5.85
N ARG A 18 -11.44 11.19 -5.18
CA ARG A 18 -11.84 11.39 -3.76
C ARG A 18 -10.64 11.37 -2.84
N ASP A 19 -9.72 10.46 -3.10
CA ASP A 19 -8.44 10.30 -2.42
C ASP A 19 -7.47 9.59 -3.37
N MET A 20 -6.18 9.60 -3.06
CA MET A 20 -5.20 8.69 -3.65
C MET A 20 -5.37 7.29 -3.04
N ILE A 21 -4.84 6.27 -3.71
CA ILE A 21 -4.86 4.89 -3.22
C ILE A 21 -3.43 4.39 -3.11
N VAL A 22 -3.09 3.85 -1.94
CA VAL A 22 -1.80 3.21 -1.69
C VAL A 22 -1.99 1.71 -1.62
N GLY A 23 -1.30 0.98 -2.49
CA GLY A 23 -1.23 -0.48 -2.42
C GLY A 23 -0.02 -0.93 -1.59
N VAL A 24 -0.27 -1.72 -0.55
CA VAL A 24 0.73 -2.35 0.31
C VAL A 24 0.38 -3.82 0.52
N ALA A 25 1.37 -4.66 0.79
CA ALA A 25 1.15 -6.05 1.13
C ALA A 25 1.90 -6.37 2.42
N SER A 26 1.25 -7.11 3.30
CA SER A 26 1.87 -7.69 4.50
C SER A 26 1.66 -9.20 4.45
N GLY A 27 2.49 -9.97 5.13
CA GLY A 27 2.31 -11.42 5.13
C GLY A 27 2.94 -12.08 6.34
N LYS A 28 3.07 -13.40 6.25
CA LYS A 28 3.63 -14.23 7.32
C LYS A 28 4.70 -15.15 6.78
N ILE A 29 5.89 -15.10 7.38
CA ILE A 29 7.05 -15.92 7.04
C ILE A 29 7.62 -16.49 8.33
N GLU A 30 7.85 -17.80 8.38
CA GLU A 30 8.40 -18.50 9.56
C GLU A 30 7.71 -18.07 10.87
N ASP A 31 6.37 -18.03 10.86
CA ASP A 31 5.52 -17.60 11.97
C ASP A 31 5.67 -16.13 12.42
N THR A 32 6.29 -15.30 11.58
CA THR A 32 6.50 -13.87 11.82
C THR A 32 5.72 -13.04 10.82
N VAL A 33 4.94 -12.07 11.31
CA VAL A 33 4.26 -11.09 10.46
C VAL A 33 5.27 -10.06 9.94
N VAL A 34 5.27 -9.85 8.64
CA VAL A 34 6.19 -8.96 7.91
C VAL A 34 5.42 -8.00 6.99
N LEU A 35 6.11 -6.96 6.52
CA LEU A 35 5.57 -5.90 5.67
C LEU A 35 6.38 -5.81 4.37
N ASP A 36 5.67 -5.58 3.26
CA ASP A 36 6.17 -5.42 1.90
C ASP A 36 6.92 -6.66 1.41
N LEU A 37 6.16 -7.73 1.15
CA LEU A 37 6.70 -9.01 0.70
C LEU A 37 7.44 -8.89 -0.62
N ASP A 38 8.62 -9.49 -0.69
CA ASP A 38 9.29 -9.78 -1.95
C ASP A 38 8.71 -11.05 -2.63
N LYS A 39 9.23 -11.38 -3.82
CA LYS A 39 8.75 -12.54 -4.57
C LYS A 39 8.99 -13.88 -3.83
N ALA A 40 10.13 -14.04 -3.16
CA ALA A 40 10.42 -15.30 -2.47
C ALA A 40 9.52 -15.44 -1.23
N GLU A 41 9.32 -14.34 -0.52
CA GLU A 41 8.45 -14.24 0.65
C GLU A 41 6.99 -14.53 0.30
N ASP A 42 6.50 -14.02 -0.83
CA ASP A 42 5.16 -14.32 -1.35
C ASP A 42 4.99 -15.79 -1.75
N ASN A 43 5.97 -16.37 -2.45
CA ASN A 43 5.86 -17.76 -2.96
C ASN A 43 6.06 -18.84 -1.90
N TYR A 44 6.83 -18.57 -0.85
CA TYR A 44 7.20 -19.56 0.17
C TYR A 44 6.71 -19.19 1.58
N GLY A 45 6.10 -18.02 1.74
CA GLY A 45 5.44 -17.59 2.95
C GLY A 45 4.17 -18.38 3.24
N GLN A 46 3.65 -18.18 4.44
CA GLN A 46 2.45 -18.83 4.95
C GLN A 46 1.18 -18.06 4.60
N ALA A 47 1.30 -16.75 4.38
CA ALA A 47 0.20 -15.89 3.99
C ALA A 47 0.67 -14.61 3.30
N ASP A 48 -0.16 -14.09 2.39
CA ASP A 48 -0.06 -12.78 1.76
C ASP A 48 -1.39 -12.02 1.94
N LEU A 49 -1.30 -10.73 2.27
CA LEU A 49 -2.42 -9.83 2.54
C LEU A 49 -2.20 -8.50 1.79
N PRO A 50 -2.49 -8.43 0.49
CA PRO A 50 -2.45 -7.20 -0.29
C PRO A 50 -3.68 -6.33 -0.03
N VAL A 51 -3.45 -5.06 0.27
CA VAL A 51 -4.47 -4.08 0.65
C VAL A 51 -4.29 -2.77 -0.12
N GLY A 52 -5.40 -2.19 -0.57
CA GLY A 52 -5.48 -0.84 -1.10
C GLY A 52 -6.11 0.09 -0.09
N ILE A 53 -5.37 1.08 0.39
CA ILE A 53 -5.77 1.99 1.47
C ILE A 53 -5.92 3.42 0.93
N LEU A 54 -7.02 4.07 1.30
CA LEU A 54 -7.26 5.50 1.14
C LEU A 54 -6.57 6.23 2.30
N PRO A 55 -5.42 6.89 2.09
CA PRO A 55 -4.53 7.32 3.16
C PRO A 55 -5.09 8.46 4.02
N ASN A 56 -6.03 9.27 3.51
CA ASN A 56 -6.63 10.36 4.30
C ASN A 56 -7.72 9.86 5.25
N THR A 57 -8.53 8.88 4.83
CA THR A 57 -9.62 8.34 5.64
C THR A 57 -9.23 7.07 6.41
N GLY A 58 -8.20 6.36 5.94
CA GLY A 58 -7.85 5.03 6.41
C GLY A 58 -8.80 3.94 5.91
N GLU A 59 -9.72 4.26 5.00
CA GLU A 59 -10.66 3.29 4.47
C GLU A 59 -9.96 2.31 3.52
N ILE A 60 -10.48 1.09 3.50
CA ILE A 60 -9.97 0.01 2.64
C ILE A 60 -10.75 0.05 1.33
N ALA A 61 -10.07 0.35 0.23
CA ALA A 61 -10.64 0.30 -1.11
C ALA A 61 -10.63 -1.13 -1.69
N PHE A 62 -9.67 -1.95 -1.24
CA PHE A 62 -9.50 -3.33 -1.68
C PHE A 62 -8.73 -4.11 -0.62
N LEU A 63 -9.10 -5.37 -0.43
CA LEU A 63 -8.37 -6.31 0.43
C LEU A 63 -8.49 -7.69 -0.19
N GLN A 64 -7.35 -8.36 -0.34
CA GLN A 64 -7.26 -9.76 -0.67
C GLN A 64 -6.36 -10.44 0.36
N MET A 65 -6.59 -11.72 0.59
CA MET A 65 -5.78 -12.54 1.49
C MET A 65 -5.66 -13.92 0.88
N ASP A 66 -4.44 -14.46 0.85
CA ASP A 66 -4.14 -15.85 0.55
C ASP A 66 -3.31 -16.44 1.69
N GLY A 67 -3.47 -17.74 1.94
CA GLY A 67 -2.85 -18.44 3.07
C GLY A 67 -3.53 -18.23 4.43
N ASP A 68 -2.79 -18.51 5.51
CA ASP A 68 -3.34 -18.63 6.86
C ASP A 68 -2.77 -17.57 7.82
N LEU A 69 -3.66 -16.74 8.38
CA LEU A 69 -3.36 -15.80 9.47
C LEU A 69 -4.35 -16.04 10.62
N SER A 70 -3.87 -16.03 11.85
CA SER A 70 -4.74 -15.86 13.02
C SER A 70 -5.38 -14.46 13.01
N VAL A 71 -6.43 -14.27 13.81
CA VAL A 71 -7.08 -12.95 13.94
C VAL A 71 -6.10 -11.91 14.49
N GLU A 72 -5.25 -12.30 15.44
CA GLU A 72 -4.20 -11.48 16.02
C GLU A 72 -3.14 -11.10 14.99
N GLU A 73 -2.69 -12.08 14.18
CA GLU A 73 -1.71 -11.86 13.12
C GLU A 73 -2.25 -10.94 12.03
N TYR A 74 -3.51 -11.15 11.61
CA TYR A 74 -4.20 -10.29 10.67
C TYR A 74 -4.28 -8.84 11.17
N ASN A 75 -4.66 -8.63 12.44
CA ASN A 75 -4.76 -7.30 13.02
C ASN A 75 -3.39 -6.60 13.05
N LEU A 76 -2.32 -7.34 13.38
CA LEU A 76 -0.96 -6.82 13.35
C LEU A 76 -0.52 -6.45 11.91
N ALA A 77 -0.83 -7.31 10.94
CA ALA A 77 -0.53 -7.08 9.54
C ALA A 77 -1.25 -5.82 9.00
N MET A 78 -2.52 -5.63 9.39
CA MET A 78 -3.29 -4.43 9.07
C MET A 78 -2.72 -3.16 9.73
N GLU A 79 -2.22 -3.24 10.96
CA GLU A 79 -1.52 -2.11 11.61
C GLU A 79 -0.29 -1.69 10.78
N TYR A 80 0.51 -2.67 10.34
CA TYR A 80 1.67 -2.41 9.49
C TYR A 80 1.26 -1.77 8.16
N ASN A 81 0.24 -2.32 7.49
CA ASN A 81 -0.27 -1.79 6.23
C ASN A 81 -0.76 -0.34 6.37
N HIS A 82 -1.53 -0.03 7.42
CA HIS A 82 -2.00 1.33 7.65
C HIS A 82 -0.85 2.32 7.92
N LYS A 83 0.17 1.90 8.66
CA LYS A 83 1.36 2.73 8.90
C LYS A 83 2.13 2.97 7.60
N ALA A 84 2.41 1.91 6.85
CA ALA A 84 3.13 1.97 5.58
C ALA A 84 2.39 2.83 4.54
N ALA A 85 1.06 2.69 4.46
CA ALA A 85 0.25 3.47 3.53
C ALA A 85 0.36 4.98 3.78
N LYS A 86 0.46 5.41 5.05
CA LYS A 86 0.67 6.83 5.39
C LYS A 86 2.04 7.32 4.96
N GLU A 87 3.09 6.56 5.25
CA GLU A 87 4.47 6.92 4.87
C GLU A 87 4.64 6.98 3.34
N ILE A 88 4.09 6.01 2.60
CA ILE A 88 4.12 6.00 1.13
C ILE A 88 3.30 7.15 0.56
N HIS A 89 2.16 7.50 1.15
CA HIS A 89 1.36 8.64 0.72
C HIS A 89 2.14 9.96 0.75
N GLU A 90 2.92 10.20 1.82
CA GLU A 90 3.79 11.38 1.92
C GLU A 90 4.80 11.44 0.77
N ILE A 91 5.40 10.29 0.43
CA ILE A 91 6.34 10.17 -0.70
C ILE A 91 5.64 10.44 -2.04
N MET A 92 4.43 9.92 -2.25
CA MET A 92 3.65 10.16 -3.47
C MET A 92 3.33 11.66 -3.64
N VAL A 93 2.88 12.32 -2.59
CA VAL A 93 2.56 13.76 -2.60
C VAL A 93 3.81 14.59 -2.88
N ASP A 94 4.92 14.28 -2.22
CA ASP A 94 6.19 14.97 -2.41
C ASP A 94 6.71 14.81 -3.86
N ALA A 95 6.64 13.60 -4.43
CA ALA A 95 7.03 13.35 -5.81
C ALA A 95 6.22 14.18 -6.81
N LEU A 96 4.89 14.27 -6.62
CA LEU A 96 4.02 15.11 -7.44
C LEU A 96 4.38 16.60 -7.28
N LYS A 97 4.58 17.09 -6.05
CA LYS A 97 4.94 18.49 -5.81
C LYS A 97 6.26 18.88 -6.47
N ARG A 98 7.31 18.07 -6.29
CA ARG A 98 8.64 18.34 -6.88
C ARG A 98 8.58 18.49 -8.40
N ARG A 99 7.72 17.73 -9.08
CA ARG A 99 7.51 17.85 -10.53
C ARG A 99 6.99 19.23 -10.95
N TYR A 100 6.07 19.81 -10.18
CA TYR A 100 5.45 21.10 -10.51
C TYR A 100 6.18 22.31 -9.90
N GLU A 101 6.90 22.12 -8.79
CA GLU A 101 7.76 23.15 -8.17
C GLU A 101 9.09 23.32 -8.94
N GLY A 102 9.59 22.25 -9.56
CA GLY A 102 10.84 22.26 -10.34
C GLY A 102 10.74 22.86 -11.75
N GLY A 103 9.54 23.19 -12.23
CA GLY A 103 9.35 23.88 -13.50
C GLY A 103 9.81 23.10 -14.74
N GLU A 104 9.32 21.89 -14.96
CA GLU A 104 9.36 21.26 -16.29
C GLU A 104 7.96 20.72 -16.64
N ALA A 105 7.20 21.56 -17.35
CA ALA A 105 6.01 21.21 -18.10
C ALA A 105 6.35 21.19 -19.60
#